data_AF-A0A3A4S662-F1
#
_entry.id   AF-A0A3A4S662-F1
#
_cell.length_a   1.000
_cell.length_b   1.000
_cell.length_c   1.000
_cell.angle_alpha   90.00
_cell.angle_beta   90.00
_cell.angle_gamma   90.00
#
_symmetry.space_group_name_H-M   'P 1'
#
loop_
_entity.id
_entity.type
_entity.pdbx_description
1 polymer ?
#
loop_
_entity_poly.entity_id
_entity_poly.type
_entity_poly.pdbx_seq_one_letter_code
_entity_poly.pdbx_strand_id
1 'polypeptide(L)'
;MNQNPKNNSGKLMMILLILITIAAACGAGLYIYQNFYADPGPDFQMVNIHLKEETIAFVYQSMPEIYSSLSRINHELVLIAEEIKRLDLLEKDYPKQKKIVMDEKKMWDTTRKDLQATIDNLEKSIETLFVAYTVNTEKGTEMLSSEKEALLALAAKALETSQQHTIRLKNTEEKSWINNIKETISK
;
A
#
# COMPACT_ATOMS: atom_id res chain seq x y z
N MET A 1 -26.79 -49.01 -53.23
CA MET A 1 -26.14 -49.25 -51.92
C MET A 1 -25.84 -47.91 -51.29
N ASN A 2 -26.61 -47.55 -50.27
CA ASN A 2 -26.58 -46.25 -49.61
C ASN A 2 -25.46 -46.25 -48.56
N GLN A 3 -24.38 -45.48 -48.77
CA GLN A 3 -23.36 -45.28 -47.74
C GLN A 3 -23.88 -44.25 -46.74
N ASN A 4 -24.29 -44.72 -45.56
CA ASN A 4 -24.72 -43.89 -44.45
C ASN A 4 -23.50 -43.13 -43.88
N PRO A 5 -23.49 -41.79 -43.80
CA PRO A 5 -22.34 -41.05 -43.28
C PRO A 5 -22.13 -41.38 -41.80
N LYS A 6 -20.98 -41.99 -41.51
CA LYS A 6 -20.52 -42.35 -40.17
C LYS A 6 -20.59 -41.12 -39.25
N ASN A 7 -21.38 -41.23 -38.19
CA ASN A 7 -21.63 -40.24 -37.14
C ASN A 7 -20.31 -39.70 -36.54
N ASN A 8 -19.76 -38.65 -37.15
CA ASN A 8 -18.60 -37.90 -36.65
C ASN A 8 -19.02 -36.68 -35.81
N SER A 9 -20.31 -36.35 -35.76
CA SER A 9 -20.84 -35.22 -34.99
C SER A 9 -20.69 -35.41 -33.49
N GLY A 10 -20.87 -36.65 -32.98
CA GLY A 10 -20.63 -36.95 -31.56
C GLY A 10 -19.17 -36.78 -31.13
N LYS A 11 -18.21 -37.14 -31.99
CA LYS A 11 -16.77 -36.96 -31.71
C LYS A 11 -16.37 -35.48 -31.77
N LEU A 12 -16.89 -34.74 -32.74
CA LEU A 12 -16.67 -33.29 -32.84
C LEU A 12 -17.25 -32.56 -31.62
N MET A 13 -18.46 -32.92 -31.18
CA MET A 13 -19.09 -32.34 -30.00
C MET A 13 -18.32 -32.65 -28.72
N MET A 14 -17.77 -33.86 -28.59
CA MET A 14 -16.93 -34.24 -27.45
C MET A 14 -15.61 -33.48 -27.42
N ILE A 15 -14.93 -33.32 -28.57
CA ILE A 15 -13.70 -32.51 -28.69
C ILE A 15 -14.00 -31.04 -28.33
N LEU A 16 -15.13 -30.51 -28.78
CA LEU A 16 -15.53 -29.13 -28.54
C LEU A 16 -15.84 -28.89 -27.05
N LEU A 17 -16.48 -29.86 -26.38
CA LEU A 17 -16.69 -29.83 -24.92
C LEU A 17 -15.38 -29.86 -24.13
N ILE A 18 -14.41 -30.67 -24.55
CA ILE A 18 -13.08 -30.75 -23.90
C ILE A 18 -12.32 -29.43 -24.08
N LEU A 19 -12.39 -28.80 -25.26
CA LEU A 19 -11.74 -27.51 -25.49
C LEU A 19 -12.35 -26.39 -24.65
N ILE A 20 -13.68 -26.39 -24.45
CA ILE A 20 -14.37 -25.42 -23.59
C ILE A 20 -13.96 -25.58 -22.13
N THR A 21 -13.87 -26.82 -21.62
CA THR A 21 -13.46 -27.04 -20.23
C THR A 21 -12.00 -26.67 -19.99
N ILE A 22 -11.10 -26.93 -20.95
CA ILE A 22 -9.70 -26.47 -20.88
C ILE A 22 -9.64 -24.94 -20.90
N ALA A 23 -10.37 -24.28 -21.81
CA ALA A 23 -10.41 -22.82 -21.88
C ALA A 23 -10.96 -22.19 -20.59
N ALA A 24 -11.99 -22.79 -19.99
CA ALA A 24 -12.54 -22.34 -18.70
C ALA A 24 -11.54 -22.53 -17.55
N ALA A 25 -10.82 -23.66 -17.50
CA ALA A 25 -9.79 -23.90 -16.49
C ALA A 25 -8.60 -22.96 -16.64
N CYS A 26 -8.14 -22.70 -17.88
CA CYS A 26 -7.08 -21.73 -18.16
C CYS A 26 -7.51 -20.30 -17.83
N GLY A 27 -8.76 -19.92 -18.15
CA GLY A 27 -9.31 -18.60 -17.82
C GLY A 27 -9.45 -18.38 -16.32
N ALA A 28 -9.95 -19.36 -15.58
CA ALA A 28 -10.04 -19.29 -14.13
C ALA A 28 -8.64 -19.27 -13.47
N GLY A 29 -7.70 -20.05 -13.98
CA GLY A 29 -6.31 -20.05 -13.52
C GLY A 29 -5.62 -18.69 -13.73
N LEU A 30 -5.79 -18.08 -14.91
CA LEU A 30 -5.28 -16.74 -15.20
C LEU A 30 -5.92 -15.67 -14.32
N TYR A 31 -7.24 -15.73 -14.10
CA TYR A 31 -7.95 -14.78 -13.25
C TYR A 31 -7.49 -14.86 -11.78
N ILE A 32 -7.37 -16.08 -11.24
CA ILE A 32 -6.87 -16.28 -9.88
C ILE A 32 -5.41 -15.84 -9.76
N TYR A 33 -4.57 -16.16 -10.75
CA TYR A 33 -3.18 -15.72 -10.75
C TYR A 33 -3.07 -14.19 -10.77
N GLN A 34 -3.81 -13.50 -11.64
CA GLN A 34 -3.78 -12.03 -11.71
C GLN A 34 -4.32 -11.35 -10.45
N ASN A 35 -5.36 -11.89 -9.82
CA ASN A 35 -5.96 -11.23 -8.65
C ASN A 35 -5.31 -11.60 -7.31
N PHE A 36 -4.63 -12.74 -7.19
CA PHE A 36 -4.10 -13.22 -5.90
C PHE A 36 -2.59 -13.42 -5.87
N TYR A 37 -1.94 -13.58 -7.02
CA TYR A 37 -0.51 -13.94 -7.09
C TYR A 37 0.33 -13.02 -7.96
N ALA A 38 -0.28 -12.22 -8.84
CA ALA A 38 0.45 -11.24 -9.63
C ALA A 38 0.92 -10.13 -8.71
N ASP A 39 2.24 -10.02 -8.61
CA ASP A 39 2.88 -8.89 -8.01
C ASP A 39 2.58 -7.66 -8.87
N PRO A 40 1.86 -6.64 -8.37
CA PRO A 40 1.49 -5.48 -9.17
C PRO A 40 2.70 -4.64 -9.60
N GLY A 41 3.90 -4.99 -9.14
CA GLY A 41 5.12 -4.21 -9.35
C GLY A 41 5.24 -3.11 -8.30
N PRO A 42 6.37 -2.37 -8.33
CA PRO A 42 6.55 -1.22 -7.47
C PRO A 42 5.51 -0.12 -7.80
N ASP A 43 4.88 0.40 -6.74
CA ASP A 43 4.09 1.62 -6.76
C ASP A 43 5.03 2.82 -6.68
N PHE A 44 5.14 3.54 -7.79
CA PHE A 44 5.95 4.74 -7.89
C PHE A 44 5.21 6.01 -7.42
N GLN A 45 3.93 5.92 -7.05
CA GLN A 45 3.08 7.07 -6.69
C GLN A 45 2.92 7.25 -5.18
N MET A 46 3.97 6.96 -4.40
CA MET A 46 3.98 7.21 -2.96
C MET A 46 4.14 8.72 -2.68
N VAL A 47 3.02 9.42 -2.47
CA VAL A 47 2.95 10.89 -2.36
C VAL A 47 3.91 11.51 -1.34
N ASN A 48 4.26 10.79 -0.27
CA ASN A 48 5.15 11.28 0.78
C ASN A 48 6.59 10.74 0.67
N ILE A 49 6.90 9.98 -0.38
CA ILE A 49 8.23 9.42 -0.65
C ILE A 49 8.83 10.11 -1.87
N HIS A 50 10.03 10.65 -1.75
CA HIS A 50 10.73 11.45 -2.74
C HIS A 50 11.89 10.71 -3.41
N LEU A 51 11.85 9.38 -3.41
CA LEU A 51 12.83 8.55 -4.12
C LEU A 51 12.58 8.56 -5.62
N LYS A 52 13.66 8.54 -6.40
CA LYS A 52 13.57 8.32 -7.86
C LYS A 52 13.04 6.92 -8.17
N GLU A 53 12.40 6.76 -9.32
CA GLU A 53 11.83 5.47 -9.77
C GLU A 53 12.86 4.33 -9.76
N GLU A 54 14.08 4.58 -10.23
CA GLU A 54 15.20 3.64 -10.20
C GLU A 54 15.54 3.16 -8.79
N THR A 55 15.52 4.07 -7.81
CA THR A 55 15.77 3.76 -6.41
C THR A 55 14.60 2.99 -5.80
N ILE A 56 13.36 3.34 -6.13
CA ILE A 56 12.16 2.60 -5.69
C ILE A 56 12.21 1.16 -6.22
N ALA A 57 12.53 0.97 -7.51
CA ALA A 57 12.68 -0.34 -8.12
C ALA A 57 13.79 -1.16 -7.45
N PHE A 58 14.92 -0.52 -7.14
CA PHE A 58 16.02 -1.14 -6.41
C PHE A 58 15.59 -1.62 -5.02
N VAL A 59 14.94 -0.78 -4.21
CA VAL A 59 14.47 -1.20 -2.87
C VAL A 59 13.43 -2.31 -2.98
N TYR A 60 12.49 -2.19 -3.90
CA TYR A 60 11.48 -3.21 -4.15
C TYR A 60 12.10 -4.58 -4.46
N GLN A 61 13.16 -4.61 -5.28
CA GLN A 61 13.83 -5.85 -5.67
C GLN A 61 14.81 -6.38 -4.63
N SER A 62 15.63 -5.51 -4.03
CA SER A 62 16.73 -5.91 -3.15
C SER A 62 16.35 -5.96 -1.67
N MET A 63 15.33 -5.21 -1.25
CA MET A 63 14.89 -5.06 0.14
C MET A 63 13.35 -4.93 0.22
N PRO A 64 12.59 -5.96 -0.22
CA PRO A 64 11.13 -5.88 -0.33
C PRO A 64 10.43 -5.57 1.00
N GLU A 65 11.02 -5.94 2.13
CA GLU A 65 10.47 -5.66 3.45
C GLU A 65 10.58 -4.17 3.82
N ILE A 66 11.66 -3.51 3.38
CA ILE A 66 11.84 -2.05 3.53
C ILE A 66 10.88 -1.32 2.60
N TYR A 67 10.75 -1.77 1.35
CA TYR A 67 9.76 -1.22 0.41
C TYR A 67 8.33 -1.29 0.98
N SER A 68 7.94 -2.45 1.51
CA SER A 68 6.64 -2.65 2.17
C SER A 68 6.46 -1.69 3.35
N SER A 69 7.51 -1.47 4.13
CA SER A 69 7.49 -0.54 5.25
C SER A 69 7.32 0.92 4.80
N LEU A 70 8.00 1.35 3.74
CA LEU A 70 7.83 2.69 3.14
C LEU A 70 6.39 2.90 2.67
N SER A 71 5.82 1.93 1.95
CA SER A 71 4.43 1.98 1.49
C SER A 71 3.45 2.13 2.67
N ARG A 72 3.66 1.37 3.74
CA ARG A 72 2.85 1.46 4.96
C ARG A 72 2.99 2.82 5.64
N ILE A 73 4.21 3.35 5.79
CA ILE A 73 4.42 4.67 6.40
C ILE A 73 3.75 5.76 5.55
N ASN A 74 3.87 5.69 4.22
CA ASN A 74 3.18 6.60 3.31
C ASN A 74 1.65 6.57 3.53
N HIS A 75 1.07 5.39 3.71
CA HIS A 75 -0.36 5.25 4.01
C HIS A 75 -0.73 5.88 5.37
N GLU A 76 0.08 5.69 6.41
CA GLU A 76 -0.16 6.35 7.71
C GLU A 76 -0.11 7.89 7.58
N LEU A 77 0.82 8.44 6.80
CA LEU A 77 0.89 9.89 6.55
C LEU A 77 -0.35 10.43 5.82
N VAL A 78 -0.87 9.68 4.85
CA VAL A 78 -2.13 10.04 4.18
C VAL A 78 -3.29 10.08 5.18
N LEU A 79 -3.43 9.06 6.04
CA LEU A 79 -4.47 9.02 7.08
C LEU A 79 -4.36 10.20 8.05
N ILE A 80 -3.15 10.55 8.47
CA ILE A 80 -2.91 11.68 9.37
C ILE A 80 -3.26 13.00 8.67
N ALA A 81 -2.91 13.16 7.39
CA ALA A 81 -3.24 14.37 6.63
C ALA A 81 -4.76 14.55 6.45
N GLU A 82 -5.48 13.46 6.17
CA GLU A 82 -6.94 13.46 6.09
C GLU A 82 -7.59 13.83 7.42
N GLU A 83 -7.05 13.32 8.53
CA GLU A 83 -7.57 13.63 9.86
C GLU A 83 -7.33 15.09 10.26
N ILE A 84 -6.15 15.64 9.96
CA ILE A 84 -5.87 17.08 10.16
C ILE A 84 -6.88 17.92 9.36
N LYS A 85 -7.17 17.55 8.10
CA LYS A 85 -8.17 18.23 7.28
C LYS A 85 -9.58 18.12 7.86
N ARG A 86 -9.95 16.96 8.41
CA ARG A 86 -11.24 16.78 9.11
C ARG A 86 -11.34 17.70 10.33
N LEU A 87 -10.26 17.82 11.11
CA LEU A 87 -10.19 18.70 12.26
C LEU A 87 -10.25 20.18 11.85
N ASP A 88 -9.63 20.58 10.74
CA ASP A 88 -9.75 21.95 10.19
C ASP A 88 -11.20 22.32 9.86
N LEU A 89 -11.94 21.39 9.24
CA LEU A 89 -13.37 21.58 8.98
C LEU A 89 -14.17 21.68 10.28
N LEU A 90 -13.86 20.86 11.28
CA LEU A 90 -14.53 20.90 12.57
C LEU A 90 -14.26 22.20 13.34
N GLU A 91 -13.03 22.74 13.27
CA GLU A 91 -12.68 24.04 13.85
C GLU A 91 -13.52 25.17 13.22
N LYS A 92 -13.74 25.10 11.90
CA LYS A 92 -14.55 26.06 11.15
C LYS A 92 -16.04 25.99 11.53
N ASP A 93 -16.57 24.78 11.69
CA ASP A 93 -17.99 24.56 12.02
C ASP A 93 -18.30 24.90 13.48
N TYR A 94 -17.34 24.69 14.39
CA TYR A 94 -17.49 24.89 15.84
C TYR A 94 -16.40 25.80 16.44
N PRO A 95 -16.33 27.08 16.04
CA PRO A 95 -15.22 27.98 16.41
C PRO A 95 -15.08 28.22 17.92
N LYS A 96 -16.17 28.09 18.69
CA LYS A 96 -16.14 28.21 20.16
C LYS A 96 -15.44 27.04 20.85
N GLN A 97 -15.28 25.89 20.17
CA GLN A 97 -14.61 24.69 20.66
C GLN A 97 -13.20 24.52 20.10
N LYS A 98 -12.64 25.59 19.51
CA LYS A 98 -11.32 25.59 18.86
C LYS A 98 -10.21 24.96 19.69
N LYS A 99 -10.20 25.16 21.02
CA LYS A 99 -9.14 24.64 21.89
C LYS A 99 -9.03 23.11 21.83
N ILE A 100 -10.18 22.41 21.84
CA ILE A 100 -10.23 20.93 21.77
C ILE A 100 -9.62 20.46 20.44
N VAL A 101 -10.03 21.11 19.34
CA VAL A 101 -9.55 20.76 18.00
C VAL A 101 -8.06 21.07 17.82
N MET A 102 -7.58 22.17 18.39
CA MET A 102 -6.16 22.55 18.33
C MET A 102 -5.25 21.57 19.07
N ASP A 103 -5.64 21.13 20.27
CA ASP A 103 -4.84 20.18 21.05
C ASP A 103 -4.69 18.84 20.29
N GLU A 104 -5.78 18.39 19.68
CA GLU A 104 -5.80 17.19 18.84
C GLU A 104 -4.94 17.35 17.57
N LYS A 105 -5.10 18.47 16.85
CA LYS A 105 -4.28 18.79 15.66
C LYS A 105 -2.80 18.82 15.98
N LYS A 106 -2.41 19.40 17.12
CA LYS A 106 -1.00 19.49 17.53
C LYS A 106 -0.36 18.11 17.71
N MET A 107 -1.09 17.16 18.29
CA MET A 107 -0.62 15.79 18.42
C MET A 107 -0.44 15.14 17.04
N TRP A 108 -1.43 15.25 16.14
CA TRP A 108 -1.32 14.72 14.77
C TRP A 108 -0.20 15.35 13.95
N ASP A 109 -0.01 16.66 14.09
CA ASP A 109 1.09 17.39 13.44
C ASP A 109 2.46 16.90 13.94
N THR A 110 2.57 16.53 15.21
CA THR A 110 3.80 16.02 15.80
C THR A 110 4.09 14.63 15.24
N THR A 111 3.11 13.72 15.27
CA THR A 111 3.22 12.37 14.68
C THR A 111 3.59 12.44 13.19
N ARG A 112 2.97 13.35 12.42
CA ARG A 112 3.28 13.57 11.01
C ARG A 112 4.73 13.98 10.79
N LYS A 113 5.23 14.94 11.58
CA LYS A 113 6.62 15.42 11.47
C LYS A 113 7.64 14.34 11.84
N ASP A 114 7.36 13.55 12.87
CA ASP A 114 8.25 12.46 13.29
C ASP A 114 8.31 11.35 12.24
N LEU A 115 7.17 11.01 11.62
CA LEU A 115 7.12 10.09 10.50
C LEU A 115 7.89 10.62 9.29
N GLN A 116 7.68 11.89 8.92
CA GLN A 116 8.38 12.50 7.80
C GLN A 116 9.89 12.51 8.01
N ALA A 117 10.37 12.90 9.20
CA ALA A 117 11.79 12.85 9.52
C ALA A 117 12.36 11.42 9.43
N THR A 118 11.55 10.40 9.75
CA THR A 118 11.98 9.01 9.59
C THR A 118 12.04 8.61 8.12
N ILE A 119 11.07 9.02 7.30
CA ILE A 119 11.14 8.84 5.84
C ILE A 119 12.40 9.48 5.30
N ASP A 120 12.66 10.75 5.59
CA ASP A 120 13.81 11.48 5.05
C ASP A 120 15.15 10.76 5.38
N ASN A 121 15.24 10.18 6.58
CA ASN A 121 16.39 9.35 6.97
C ASN A 121 16.46 8.03 6.20
N LEU A 122 15.34 7.32 6.06
CA LEU A 122 15.28 6.08 5.28
C LEU A 122 15.65 6.32 3.83
N GLU A 123 15.10 7.37 3.21
CA GLU A 123 15.38 7.75 1.83
C GLU A 123 16.86 8.00 1.60
N LYS A 124 17.49 8.79 2.47
CA LYS A 124 18.92 9.08 2.38
C LYS A 124 19.78 7.82 2.48
N SER A 125 19.46 6.91 3.39
CA SER A 125 20.18 5.63 3.52
C SER A 125 19.97 4.75 2.31
N ILE A 126 18.74 4.65 1.82
CA ILE A 126 18.38 3.91 0.61
C ILE A 126 19.14 4.44 -0.61
N GLU A 127 19.20 5.76 -0.81
CA GLU A 127 19.95 6.37 -1.91
C GLU A 127 21.45 6.08 -1.80
N THR A 128 21.99 6.13 -0.57
CA THR A 128 23.40 5.79 -0.32
C THR A 128 23.69 4.34 -0.72
N LEU A 129 22.81 3.41 -0.33
CA LEU A 129 22.92 2.00 -0.68
C LEU A 129 22.80 1.77 -2.19
N PHE A 130 21.85 2.43 -2.84
CA PHE A 130 21.66 2.36 -4.28
C PHE A 130 22.89 2.85 -5.05
N VAL A 131 23.44 4.00 -4.67
CA VAL A 131 24.66 4.56 -5.29
C VAL A 131 25.85 3.63 -5.03
N ALA A 132 26.01 3.12 -3.82
CA ALA A 132 27.10 2.18 -3.49
C ALA A 132 27.01 0.92 -4.36
N TYR A 133 25.82 0.33 -4.50
CA TYR A 133 25.57 -0.85 -5.33
C TYR A 133 25.81 -0.59 -6.83
N THR A 134 25.40 0.59 -7.30
CA THR A 134 25.59 0.99 -8.71
C THR A 134 27.06 1.23 -9.06
N VAL A 135 27.84 1.80 -8.13
CA VAL A 135 29.26 2.08 -8.34
C VAL A 135 30.13 0.85 -8.13
N ASN A 136 29.84 0.05 -7.10
CA ASN A 136 30.53 -1.20 -6.81
C ASN A 136 29.54 -2.20 -6.20
N THR A 137 29.10 -3.14 -7.03
CA THR A 137 28.08 -4.13 -6.66
C THR A 137 28.47 -4.98 -5.46
N GLU A 138 29.74 -5.38 -5.33
CA GLU A 138 30.21 -6.19 -4.20
C GLU A 138 30.11 -5.41 -2.89
N LYS A 139 30.66 -4.18 -2.87
CA LYS A 139 30.58 -3.29 -1.72
C LYS A 139 29.14 -2.92 -1.37
N GLY A 140 28.32 -2.63 -2.37
CA GLY A 140 26.91 -2.30 -2.15
C GLY A 140 26.12 -3.48 -1.59
N THR A 141 26.42 -4.71 -2.01
CA THR A 141 25.79 -5.93 -1.47
C THR A 141 26.19 -6.15 -0.01
N GLU A 142 27.44 -5.90 0.34
CA GLU A 142 27.90 -5.95 1.74
C GLU A 142 27.20 -4.88 2.59
N MET A 143 27.14 -3.64 2.11
CA MET A 143 26.42 -2.55 2.79
C MET A 143 24.93 -2.87 2.97
N LEU A 144 24.26 -3.39 1.94
CA LEU A 144 22.87 -3.85 2.02
C LEU A 144 22.70 -4.87 3.15
N SER A 145 23.56 -5.89 3.21
CA SER A 145 23.45 -6.94 4.23
C SER A 145 23.64 -6.43 5.66
N SER A 146 24.52 -5.44 5.83
CA SER A 146 24.86 -4.88 7.15
C SER A 146 23.88 -3.79 7.62
N GLU A 147 23.28 -3.04 6.69
CA GLU A 147 22.36 -1.94 7.02
C GLU A 147 20.89 -2.36 7.05
N LYS A 148 20.50 -3.46 6.37
CA LYS A 148 19.10 -3.90 6.23
C LYS A 148 18.35 -3.95 7.56
N GLU A 149 18.93 -4.61 8.57
CA GLU A 149 18.28 -4.77 9.89
C GLU A 149 18.09 -3.42 10.61
N ALA A 150 19.06 -2.51 10.50
CA ALA A 150 18.95 -1.19 11.10
C ALA A 150 17.84 -0.35 10.44
N LEU A 151 17.73 -0.43 9.11
CA LEU A 151 16.66 0.25 8.37
C LEU A 151 15.28 -0.34 8.67
N LEU A 152 15.18 -1.66 8.79
CA LEU A 152 13.94 -2.33 9.20
C LEU A 152 13.54 -1.93 10.62
N ALA A 153 14.49 -1.89 11.56
CA ALA A 153 14.22 -1.46 12.93
C ALA A 153 13.74 0.00 12.98
N LEU A 154 14.36 0.89 12.20
CA LEU A 154 13.96 2.28 12.09
C LEU A 154 12.52 2.41 11.54
N ALA A 155 12.21 1.71 10.45
CA ALA A 155 10.89 1.73 9.84
C ALA A 155 9.82 1.10 10.76
N ALA A 156 10.13 -0.01 11.42
CA ALA A 156 9.24 -0.67 12.36
C ALA A 156 8.89 0.23 13.55
N LYS A 157 9.87 0.95 14.11
CA LYS A 157 9.65 1.90 15.21
C LYS A 157 8.73 3.06 14.80
N ALA A 158 8.92 3.60 13.59
CA ALA A 158 8.06 4.66 13.05
C ALA A 158 6.61 4.16 12.83
N LEU A 159 6.47 2.95 12.29
CA LEU A 159 5.16 2.31 12.12
C LEU A 159 4.48 2.06 13.46
N GLU A 160 5.18 1.51 14.46
CA GLU A 160 4.61 1.27 15.79
C GLU A 160 4.08 2.56 16.41
N THR A 161 4.89 3.61 16.40
CA THR A 161 4.53 4.92 16.98
C THR A 161 3.30 5.52 16.29
N SER A 162 3.28 5.51 14.96
CA SER A 162 2.15 6.07 14.20
C SER A 162 0.88 5.23 14.33
N GLN A 163 0.99 3.91 14.33
CA GLN A 163 -0.15 3.00 14.42
C GLN A 163 -0.87 3.11 15.77
N GLN A 164 -0.14 3.35 16.87
CA GLN A 164 -0.76 3.64 18.17
C GLN A 164 -1.77 4.79 18.09
N HIS A 165 -1.53 5.79 17.23
CA HIS A 165 -2.43 6.90 17.03
C HIS A 165 -3.50 6.62 15.98
N THR A 166 -3.15 6.00 14.85
CA THR A 166 -4.05 5.84 13.69
C THR A 166 -5.01 4.67 13.81
N ILE A 167 -4.82 3.73 14.74
CA ILE A 167 -5.77 2.61 14.98
C ILE A 167 -7.20 3.13 15.17
N ARG A 168 -7.40 4.22 15.93
CA ARG A 168 -8.73 4.80 16.12
C ARG A 168 -9.32 5.41 14.85
N LEU A 169 -8.50 5.85 13.89
CA LEU A 169 -8.97 6.39 12.61
C LEU A 169 -9.50 5.29 11.67
N LYS A 170 -8.98 4.07 11.83
CA LYS A 170 -9.32 2.88 11.03
C LYS A 170 -10.57 2.17 11.54
N ASN A 171 -10.92 2.34 12.82
CA ASN A 171 -12.16 1.81 13.37
C ASN A 171 -13.37 2.63 12.90
N THR A 172 -14.10 2.07 11.93
CA THR A 172 -15.19 2.73 11.20
C THR A 172 -16.46 2.90 12.06
N GLU A 173 -16.62 2.10 13.13
CA GLU A 173 -17.80 2.15 14.00
C GLU A 173 -17.99 3.51 14.70
N GLU A 174 -16.90 4.19 15.07
CA GLU A 174 -16.96 5.50 15.73
C GLU A 174 -17.38 6.63 14.78
N LYS A 175 -17.21 6.45 13.46
CA LYS A 175 -17.69 7.40 12.43
C LYS A 175 -19.15 7.18 12.06
N SER A 176 -19.68 5.97 12.30
CA SER A 176 -21.05 5.58 11.94
C SER A 176 -22.11 6.39 12.70
N TRP A 177 -21.96 6.60 14.01
CA TRP A 177 -22.98 7.30 14.80
C TRP A 177 -23.15 8.77 14.41
N ILE A 178 -22.06 9.47 14.07
CA ILE A 178 -22.12 10.88 13.63
C ILE A 178 -22.82 10.99 12.28
N ASN A 179 -22.53 10.08 11.35
CA ASN A 179 -23.19 10.06 10.04
C ASN A 179 -24.68 9.77 10.19
N ASN A 180 -25.06 8.81 11.05
CA ASN A 180 -26.45 8.50 11.34
C ASN A 180 -27.21 9.71 11.92
N ILE A 181 -26.58 10.53 12.77
CA ILE A 181 -27.20 11.76 13.27
C ILE A 181 -27.40 12.79 12.16
N LYS A 182 -26.39 13.00 11.30
CA LYS A 182 -26.49 13.97 10.18
C LYS A 182 -27.58 13.57 9.18
N GLU A 183 -27.72 12.28 8.88
CA GLU A 183 -28.80 11.75 8.03
C GLU A 183 -30.18 11.89 8.68
N THR A 184 -30.26 11.69 10.00
CA THR A 184 -31.52 11.84 10.75
C THR A 184 -31.98 13.29 10.80
N ILE A 185 -31.05 14.26 10.86
CA ILE A 185 -31.36 15.69 10.91
C ILE A 185 -31.64 16.28 9.51
N SER A 186 -31.16 15.65 8.43
CA SER A 186 -31.36 16.12 7.05
C SER A 186 -32.68 15.64 6.39
N LYS A 187 -33.56 14.99 7.15
CA LYS A 187 -34.94 14.64 6.74
C LYS A 187 -35.94 15.57 7.40
#